data_AF-A0A1F8C2F2-F1
#
_entry.id   AF-A0A1F8C2F2-F1
#
_cell.length_a   1.000
_cell.length_b   1.000
_cell.length_c   1.000
_cell.angle_alpha   90.00
_cell.angle_beta   90.00
_cell.angle_gamma   90.00
#
_symmetry.space_group_name_H-M   'P 1'
#
loop_
_entity.id
_entity.type
_entity.pdbx_description
1 polymer ?
#
loop_
_entity_poly.entity_id
_entity_poly.type
_entity_poly.pdbx_seq_one_letter_code
_entity_poly.pdbx_strand_id
1 'polypeptide(L)'
;MKLTNEDFKAFKDLVEVTLDEKIEEKGLVTRADISHLPTKDEFYAETAKLYKKMEDIEEALDIVNDRSSENRDRIEDLEEIHPGGRHAIAA
;
A
#
# COMPACT_ATOMS: atom_id res chain seq x y z
N MET A 1 52.33 -11.16 35.47
CA MET A 1 51.70 -10.58 34.27
C MET A 1 50.42 -9.89 34.69
N LYS A 2 50.30 -8.57 34.47
CA LYS A 2 49.03 -7.84 34.62
C LYS A 2 48.51 -7.57 33.23
N LEU A 3 47.28 -7.96 32.96
CA LEU A 3 46.55 -7.53 31.77
C LEU A 3 46.47 -6.01 31.78
N THR A 4 46.86 -5.41 30.67
CA THR A 4 46.83 -3.98 30.43
C THR A 4 45.51 -3.58 29.76
N ASN A 5 45.23 -2.28 29.70
CA ASN A 5 44.07 -1.77 28.98
C ASN A 5 44.16 -2.03 27.47
N GLU A 6 45.37 -2.17 26.92
CA GLU A 6 45.57 -2.57 25.52
C GLU A 6 45.11 -4.01 25.28
N ASP A 7 45.42 -4.93 26.19
CA ASP A 7 44.96 -6.32 26.09
C ASP A 7 43.42 -6.40 26.13
N PHE A 8 42.78 -5.55 26.94
CA PHE A 8 41.31 -5.47 26.99
C PHE A 8 40.70 -4.88 25.71
N LYS A 9 41.38 -3.92 25.08
CA LYS A 9 40.96 -3.37 23.79
C LYS A 9 41.08 -4.42 22.69
N ALA A 10 42.22 -5.11 22.60
CA ALA A 10 42.43 -6.19 21.64
C ALA A 10 41.40 -7.31 21.80
N PHE A 11 41.00 -7.63 23.03
CA PHE A 11 39.93 -8.60 23.28
C PHE A 11 38.57 -8.13 22.76
N LYS A 12 38.21 -6.85 22.97
CA LYS A 12 36.96 -6.30 22.43
C LYS A 12 36.94 -6.32 20.90
N ASP A 13 38.04 -5.91 20.28
CA ASP A 13 38.16 -5.87 18.82
C ASP A 13 38.03 -7.30 18.24
N LEU A 14 38.61 -8.31 18.90
CA LEU A 14 38.44 -9.72 18.52
C LEU A 14 36.98 -10.18 18.65
N VAL A 15 36.30 -9.81 19.74
CA VAL A 15 34.89 -10.17 19.96
C VAL A 15 34.00 -9.54 18.90
N GLU A 16 34.24 -8.29 18.51
CA GLU A 16 33.51 -7.59 17.46
C GLU A 16 33.63 -8.32 16.11
N VAL A 17 34.86 -8.64 15.68
CA VAL A 17 35.09 -9.41 14.44
C VAL A 17 34.37 -10.76 14.47
N THR A 18 34.46 -11.50 15.57
CA THR A 18 33.78 -12.81 15.67
C THR A 18 32.26 -12.71 15.68
N LEU A 19 31.70 -11.60 16.18
CA LEU A 19 30.26 -11.35 16.13
C LEU A 19 29.81 -11.02 14.72
N ASP A 20 30.55 -10.18 14.00
CA ASP A 20 30.26 -9.83 12.61
C ASP A 20 30.31 -11.07 11.70
N GLU A 21 31.35 -11.90 11.83
CA GLU A 21 31.45 -13.18 11.10
C GLU A 21 30.25 -14.10 11.40
N LYS A 22 29.80 -14.15 12.66
CA LYS A 22 28.63 -14.97 13.05
C LYS A 22 27.31 -14.39 12.56
N ILE A 23 27.19 -13.06 12.46
CA ILE A 23 26.03 -12.38 11.89
C ILE A 23 25.93 -12.70 10.40
N GLU A 24 27.04 -12.63 9.67
CA GLU A 24 27.11 -12.99 8.26
C GLU A 24 26.86 -14.49 8.02
N GLU A 25 27.53 -15.39 8.76
CA GLU A 25 27.38 -16.84 8.63
C GLU A 25 25.93 -17.30 8.84
N LYS A 26 25.23 -16.66 9.78
CA LYS A 26 23.83 -16.97 10.10
C LYS A 26 22.82 -16.17 9.28
N GLY A 27 23.28 -15.24 8.43
CA GLY A 27 22.41 -14.35 7.65
C GLY A 27 21.49 -13.51 8.54
N LEU A 28 21.98 -13.06 9.70
CA LEU A 28 21.19 -12.25 10.62
C LEU A 28 21.05 -10.83 10.06
N VAL A 29 19.82 -10.32 10.08
CA VAL A 29 19.51 -8.98 9.60
C VAL A 29 19.77 -7.96 10.72
N THR A 30 20.54 -6.93 10.42
CA THR A 30 20.87 -5.87 11.37
C THR A 30 19.87 -4.71 11.29
N ARG A 31 19.92 -3.79 12.27
CA ARG A 31 19.14 -2.55 12.23
C ARG A 31 19.48 -1.67 11.03
N ALA A 32 20.73 -1.71 10.56
CA ALA A 32 21.14 -0.96 9.37
C ALA A 32 20.43 -1.50 8.13
N ASP A 33 20.32 -2.82 8.02
CA ASP A 33 19.68 -3.48 6.87
C ASP A 33 18.19 -3.15 6.78
N ILE A 34 17.47 -3.03 7.91
CA ILE A 34 16.04 -2.71 7.93
C ILE A 34 15.73 -1.22 8.09
N SER A 35 16.74 -0.36 8.11
CA SER A 35 16.56 1.09 8.37
C SER A 35 15.71 1.80 7.32
N HIS A 36 15.61 1.23 6.12
CA HIS A 36 14.80 1.72 5.01
C HIS A 36 13.33 1.24 5.07
N LEU A 37 13.02 0.27 5.95
CA LEU A 37 11.66 -0.21 6.11
C LEU A 37 10.87 0.80 6.96
N PRO A 38 9.59 1.02 6.64
CA PRO A 38 8.74 1.88 7.44
C PRO A 38 8.64 1.33 8.86
N THR A 39 8.54 2.25 9.81
CA THR A 39 8.17 1.88 11.18
C THR A 39 6.77 1.28 11.19
N LYS A 40 6.47 0.54 12.26
CA LYS A 40 5.15 -0.04 12.49
C LYS A 40 4.03 1.01 12.30
N ASP A 41 4.21 2.19 12.89
CA ASP A 41 3.20 3.24 12.86
C ASP A 41 3.04 3.87 11.46
N GLU A 42 4.14 4.08 10.73
CA GLU A 42 4.10 4.52 9.33
C GLU A 42 3.40 3.51 8.43
N PHE A 43 3.70 2.22 8.60
CA PHE A 43 3.05 1.16 7.86
C PHE A 43 1.53 1.15 8.09
N TYR A 44 1.08 1.24 9.34
CA TYR A 44 -0.35 1.29 9.64
C TYR A 44 -1.01 2.58 9.17
N ALA A 45 -0.32 3.72 9.23
CA ALA A 45 -0.83 4.99 8.72
C ALA A 45 -1.05 4.95 7.20
N GLU A 46 -0.07 4.44 6.44
CA GLU A 46 -0.22 4.28 4.98
C GLU A 46 -1.31 3.24 4.64
N THR A 47 -1.38 2.15 5.40
CA THR A 47 -2.43 1.14 5.23
C THR A 47 -3.83 1.73 5.46
N ALA A 48 -4.01 2.53 6.52
CA ALA A 48 -5.28 3.20 6.81
C ALA A 48 -5.68 4.19 5.70
N LYS A 49 -4.71 4.94 5.14
CA LYS A 49 -4.95 5.81 3.98
C LYS A 49 -5.40 5.02 2.75
N LEU A 50 -4.80 3.85 2.50
CA LEU A 50 -5.18 2.98 1.40
C LEU A 50 -6.64 2.51 1.56
N TYR A 51 -7.00 2.01 2.73
CA TYR A 51 -8.36 1.56 3.01
C TYR A 51 -9.39 2.67 2.81
N LYS A 52 -9.12 3.87 3.32
CA LYS A 52 -10.02 5.02 3.11
C LYS A 52 -10.21 5.33 1.62
N LYS A 53 -9.12 5.31 0.84
CA LYS A 53 -9.23 5.52 -0.62
C LYS A 53 -10.03 4.43 -1.31
N MET A 54 -9.97 3.19 -0.84
CA MET A 54 -10.79 2.10 -1.38
C MET A 54 -12.26 2.32 -1.07
N GLU A 55 -12.61 2.69 0.18
CA GLU A 55 -13.97 3.06 0.56
C GLU A 55 -14.51 4.23 -0.28
N ASP A 56 -13.71 5.29 -0.46
CA ASP A 56 -14.08 6.44 -1.30
C ASP A 56 -14.35 6.03 -2.77
N ILE A 57 -13.60 5.04 -3.29
CA ILE A 57 -13.78 4.51 -4.66
C ILE A 57 -15.04 3.65 -4.75
N GLU A 58 -15.30 2.81 -3.75
CA GLU A 58 -16.51 1.97 -3.70
C GLU A 58 -17.77 2.84 -3.68
N GLU A 59 -17.81 3.88 -2.84
CA GLU A 59 -18.92 4.83 -2.80
C GLU A 59 -19.12 5.54 -4.15
N ALA A 60 -18.03 5.98 -4.78
CA ALA A 60 -18.10 6.60 -6.10
C ALA A 60 -18.62 5.64 -7.18
N LEU A 61 -18.25 4.36 -7.09
CA LEU A 61 -18.69 3.33 -8.03
C LEU A 61 -20.19 3.05 -7.87
N ASP A 62 -20.70 2.99 -6.64
CA ASP A 62 -22.12 2.84 -6.37
C ASP A 62 -22.92 4.01 -6.97
N ILE A 63 -22.49 5.25 -6.71
CA ILE A 63 -23.13 6.46 -7.29
C ILE A 63 -23.13 6.42 -8.82
N VAL A 64 -22.03 5.99 -9.44
CA VAL A 64 -21.93 5.88 -10.90
C VAL A 64 -22.86 4.79 -11.43
N ASN A 65 -22.94 3.67 -10.74
CA ASN A 65 -23.79 2.54 -11.14
C ASN A 65 -25.28 2.93 -11.08
N ASP A 66 -25.70 3.58 -10.00
CA ASP A 66 -27.07 4.07 -9.83
C ASP A 66 -27.43 5.05 -10.96
N ARG A 67 -26.58 6.04 -11.22
CA ARG A 67 -26.78 7.01 -12.31
C ARG A 67 -26.78 6.36 -13.69
N SER A 68 -25.95 5.33 -13.89
CA SER A 68 -25.90 4.59 -15.15
C SER A 68 -27.21 3.84 -15.40
N SER A 69 -27.77 3.21 -14.35
CA SER A 69 -29.08 2.56 -14.41
C SER A 69 -30.18 3.57 -14.74
N GLU A 70 -30.27 4.68 -14.00
CA GLU A 70 -31.27 5.72 -14.25
C GLU A 70 -31.17 6.29 -15.67
N ASN A 71 -29.95 6.53 -16.16
CA ASN A 71 -29.74 7.03 -17.51
C ASN A 71 -30.14 5.99 -18.56
N ARG A 72 -29.89 4.71 -18.32
CA ARG A 72 -30.30 3.64 -19.22
C ARG A 72 -31.82 3.57 -19.33
N ASP A 73 -32.52 3.58 -18.20
CA ASP A 73 -34.00 3.55 -18.18
C ASP A 73 -34.57 4.76 -18.93
N ARG A 74 -34.02 5.96 -18.68
CA ARG A 74 -34.43 7.17 -19.39
C ARG A 74 -34.17 7.12 -20.90
N ILE A 75 -33.07 6.49 -21.32
CA ILE A 75 -32.77 6.30 -22.74
C ILE A 75 -33.77 5.32 -23.35
N GLU A 76 -34.10 4.24 -22.66
CA GLU A 76 -35.10 3.25 -23.11
C GLU A 76 -36.48 3.89 -23.27
N ASP A 77 -36.94 4.67 -22.27
CA ASP A 77 -38.19 5.43 -22.34
C ASP A 77 -38.21 6.41 -23.53
N LEU A 78 -37.08 7.10 -23.78
CA LEU A 78 -36.95 8.01 -24.91
C LEU A 78 -36.95 7.28 -26.25
N GLU A 79 -36.33 6.10 -26.33
CA GLU A 79 -36.34 5.25 -27.54
C GLU A 79 -37.73 4.68 -27.83
N GLU A 80 -38.53 4.37 -26.81
CA GLU A 80 -39.92 3.94 -26.98
C GLU A 80 -40.77 5.06 -27.61
N ILE A 81 -40.60 6.31 -27.15
CA ILE A 81 -41.35 7.46 -27.66
C ILE A 81 -40.78 7.96 -29.01
N HIS A 82 -39.47 7.81 -29.24
CA HIS A 82 -38.75 8.29 -30.43
C HIS A 82 -37.85 7.20 -31.05
N PRO A 83 -38.43 6.14 -31.63
CA PRO A 83 -37.66 5.05 -32.21
C PRO A 83 -36.74 5.57 -33.33
N GLY A 84 -35.43 5.40 -33.14
CA GLY A 84 -34.41 5.87 -34.07
C GLY A 84 -34.27 7.40 -34.16
N GLY A 85 -34.69 8.14 -33.12
CA GLY A 85 -34.59 9.60 -33.05
C GLY A 85 -35.57 10.33 -33.99
N ARG A 86 -36.62 9.65 -34.44
CA ARG A 86 -37.63 10.21 -35.35
C ARG A 86 -38.93 10.42 -34.60
N HIS A 87 -39.46 11.63 -34.65
CA HIS A 87 -40.84 11.90 -34.25
C HIS A 87 -41.77 11.28 -35.29
N ALA A 88 -42.74 10.47 -34.86
CA ALA A 88 -43.88 10.14 -35.70
C ALA A 88 -44.66 11.43 -35.93
N ILE A 89 -44.48 12.05 -37.09
CA ILE A 89 -45.34 13.17 -37.51
C ILE A 89 -46.69 12.53 -37.80
N ALA A 90 -47.68 12.77 -36.93
CA ALA A 90 -49.05 12.35 -37.15
C ALA A 90 -49.55 12.99 -38.45
N ALA A 91 -49.91 12.15 -39.43
CA ALA A 91 -50.53 12.55 -40.68
C ALA A 91 -52.05 12.54 -40.56
#